data_AF-A0A1V9XRL4-F1
#
_entry.id   AF-A0A1V9XRL4-F1
#
_cell.length_a   1.000
_cell.length_b   1.000
_cell.length_c   1.000
_cell.angle_alpha   90.00
_cell.angle_beta   90.00
_cell.angle_gamma   90.00
#
_symmetry.space_group_name_H-M   'P 1'
#
loop_
_entity.id
_entity.type
_entity.pdbx_description
1 polymer ?
#
loop_
_entity_poly.entity_id
_entity_poly.type
_entity_poly.pdbx_seq_one_letter_code
_entity_poly.pdbx_strand_id
1 'polypeptide(L)'
;MALDYDVTMVSSYDSSHPSENISNGAGAVFWTTTGTYPQCLVVTLKQTNHIKNLELFSCNVKELRIEATAESEPKAFEEITQQEIPAGNLQKTTVSDINGDFCHLRISILSGHEHFASIHDLTIF
;
A
#
# COMPACT_ATOMS: atom_id res chain seq x y z
N MET A 1 4.53 0.89 -17.25
CA MET A 1 4.75 2.33 -16.98
C MET A 1 4.12 2.59 -15.63
N ALA A 2 4.73 3.38 -14.75
CA ALA A 2 4.12 3.66 -13.46
C ALA A 2 2.79 4.42 -13.63
N LEU A 3 1.80 4.10 -12.81
CA LEU A 3 0.48 4.72 -12.82
C LEU A 3 0.40 5.84 -11.77
N ASP A 4 -0.23 6.95 -12.14
CA ASP A 4 -0.57 8.02 -11.20
C ASP A 4 -1.72 7.59 -10.30
N TYR A 5 -1.63 7.91 -9.00
CA TYR A 5 -2.66 7.63 -8.02
C TYR A 5 -2.71 8.72 -6.94
N ASP A 6 -3.86 8.82 -6.26
CA ASP A 6 -4.03 9.60 -5.04
C ASP A 6 -4.22 8.66 -3.85
N VAL A 7 -3.63 8.98 -2.69
CA VAL A 7 -3.92 8.29 -1.44
C VAL A 7 -5.19 8.90 -0.85
N THR A 8 -6.30 8.16 -0.89
CA THR A 8 -7.62 8.68 -0.52
C THR A 8 -8.05 8.31 0.91
N MET A 9 -7.40 7.31 1.51
CA MET A 9 -7.64 6.91 2.89
C MET A 9 -6.37 6.30 3.49
N VAL A 10 -6.14 6.58 4.77
CA VAL A 10 -5.23 5.81 5.64
C VAL A 10 -5.93 5.50 6.95
N SER A 11 -5.65 4.34 7.54
CA SER A 11 -6.24 3.94 8.83
C SER A 11 -5.57 4.60 10.04
N SER A 12 -4.40 5.21 9.84
CA SER A 12 -3.63 5.89 10.88
C SER A 12 -3.07 7.21 10.39
N TYR A 13 -2.95 8.15 11.32
CA TYR A 13 -2.53 9.52 11.05
C TYR A 13 -1.52 9.99 12.10
N ASP A 14 -0.38 10.46 11.62
CA ASP A 14 0.62 11.20 12.37
C ASP A 14 0.94 12.48 11.58
N SER A 15 0.82 13.65 12.21
CA SER A 15 1.07 14.94 11.55
C SER A 15 2.51 15.10 11.05
N SER A 16 3.47 14.37 11.63
CA SER A 16 4.87 14.35 11.21
C SER A 16 5.12 13.38 10.05
N HIS A 17 4.22 12.41 9.86
CA HIS A 17 4.31 11.32 8.88
C HIS A 17 2.98 11.14 8.12
N PRO A 18 2.50 12.17 7.40
CA PRO A 18 1.20 12.13 6.74
C PRO A 18 1.20 11.21 5.52
N SER A 19 0.00 10.84 5.04
CA SER A 19 -0.23 9.92 3.91
C SER A 19 0.43 10.34 2.60
N GLU A 20 0.59 11.64 2.40
CA GLU A 20 1.18 12.28 1.22
C GLU A 20 2.67 11.91 1.06
N ASN A 21 3.30 11.41 2.12
CA ASN A 21 4.67 10.91 2.06
C ASN A 21 4.80 9.61 1.25
N ILE A 22 3.72 8.84 1.06
CA ILE A 22 3.74 7.54 0.37
C ILE A 22 4.12 7.69 -1.11
N SER A 23 3.71 8.79 -1.76
CA SER A 23 3.89 9.02 -3.20
C SER A 23 5.04 9.98 -3.55
N ASN A 24 5.88 10.34 -2.58
CA ASN A 24 6.92 11.37 -2.78
C ASN A 24 8.22 10.83 -3.43
N GLY A 25 8.36 9.52 -3.65
CA GLY A 25 9.41 8.90 -4.48
C GLY A 25 10.88 9.06 -4.02
N ALA A 26 11.14 9.85 -2.99
CA ALA A 26 12.51 10.12 -2.49
C ALA A 26 12.92 9.19 -1.32
N GLY A 27 11.99 8.42 -0.75
CA GLY A 27 12.20 7.49 0.39
C GLY A 27 12.62 8.15 1.72
N ALA A 28 12.90 9.45 1.72
CA ALA A 28 13.34 10.23 2.88
C ALA A 28 12.19 10.56 3.85
N VAL A 29 10.95 10.52 3.38
CA VAL A 29 9.74 10.73 4.16
C VAL A 29 8.86 9.48 4.07
N PHE A 30 8.01 9.24 5.06
CA PHE A 30 7.18 8.03 5.14
C PHE A 30 5.84 8.30 5.81
N TRP A 31 4.87 7.43 5.53
CA TRP A 31 3.69 7.23 6.36
C TRP A 31 3.97 6.10 7.36
N THR A 32 3.44 6.20 8.57
CA THR A 32 3.62 5.17 9.60
C THR A 32 2.31 4.78 10.24
N THR A 33 2.24 3.51 10.66
CA THR A 33 1.13 3.03 11.46
C THR A 33 1.22 3.56 12.89
N THR A 34 0.08 3.77 13.55
CA THR A 34 0.01 4.18 14.96
C THR A 34 -0.16 3.00 15.91
N GLY A 35 0.27 1.81 15.50
CA GLY A 35 0.19 0.57 16.27
C GLY A 35 -1.15 -0.14 16.08
N THR A 36 -1.29 -1.35 16.64
CA THR A 36 -2.44 -2.26 16.49
C THR A 36 -2.80 -2.58 15.02
N TYR A 37 -2.42 -3.78 14.57
CA TYR A 37 -2.78 -4.29 13.25
C TYR A 37 -4.21 -4.85 13.22
N PRO A 38 -4.91 -4.88 12.06
CA PRO A 38 -4.44 -4.45 10.74
C PRO A 38 -4.49 -2.93 10.55
N GLN A 39 -3.61 -2.43 9.69
CA GLN A 39 -3.58 -1.04 9.24
C GLN A 39 -3.57 -1.01 7.72
N CYS A 40 -4.21 -0.04 7.10
CA CYS A 40 -4.34 0.01 5.65
C CYS A 40 -4.28 1.42 5.08
N LEU A 41 -4.02 1.47 3.78
CA LEU A 41 -4.22 2.65 2.96
C LEU A 41 -5.01 2.29 1.71
N VAL A 42 -5.74 3.25 1.18
CA VAL A 42 -6.46 3.13 -0.09
C VAL A 42 -5.87 4.12 -1.07
N VAL A 43 -5.51 3.62 -2.24
CA VAL A 43 -5.12 4.42 -3.40
C VAL A 43 -6.21 4.37 -4.46
N THR A 44 -6.39 5.50 -5.14
CA THR A 44 -7.36 5.65 -6.23
C THR A 44 -6.63 6.13 -7.48
N LEU A 45 -6.80 5.40 -8.57
CA LEU A 45 -6.28 5.78 -9.89
C LEU A 45 -7.21 6.80 -10.54
N LYS A 46 -6.67 7.61 -11.47
CA LYS A 46 -7.47 8.58 -12.25
C LYS A 46 -8.57 7.93 -13.11
N GLN A 47 -8.38 6.67 -13.46
CA GLN A 47 -9.30 5.83 -14.23
C GLN A 47 -8.99 4.36 -13.95
N THR A 48 -9.88 3.45 -14.34
CA THR A 48 -9.58 2.01 -14.34
C THR A 48 -8.39 1.73 -15.24
N ASN A 49 -7.36 1.08 -14.68
CA ASN A 49 -6.19 0.65 -15.44
C ASN A 49 -5.92 -0.84 -15.18
N HIS A 50 -5.26 -1.48 -16.14
CA HIS A 50 -4.77 -2.83 -15.98
C HIS A 50 -3.51 -2.82 -15.11
N ILE A 51 -3.61 -3.33 -13.90
CA ILE A 51 -2.53 -3.39 -12.90
C ILE A 51 -1.92 -4.78 -12.95
N LYS A 52 -0.62 -4.84 -13.23
CA LYS A 52 0.14 -6.10 -13.26
C LYS A 52 0.76 -6.39 -11.91
N ASN A 53 1.38 -5.37 -11.32
CA ASN A 53 2.12 -5.50 -10.08
C ASN A 53 2.23 -4.15 -9.36
N LEU A 54 2.71 -4.20 -8.12
CA LEU A 54 3.16 -3.01 -7.40
C LEU A 54 4.52 -3.27 -6.73
N GLU A 55 5.26 -2.21 -6.52
CA GLU A 55 6.48 -2.18 -5.71
C GLU A 55 6.25 -1.32 -4.48
N LEU A 56 6.65 -1.84 -3.32
CA LEU A 56 6.53 -1.20 -2.01
C LEU A 56 7.90 -1.12 -1.35
N PHE A 57 8.28 0.06 -0.88
CA PHE A 57 9.38 0.24 0.07
C PHE A 57 8.81 0.46 1.47
N SER A 58 9.16 -0.40 2.41
CA SER A 58 8.57 -0.41 3.76
C SER A 58 9.57 -0.82 4.85
N CYS A 59 9.20 -0.58 6.11
CA CYS A 59 9.90 -1.08 7.28
C CYS A 59 8.93 -1.81 8.21
N ASN A 60 9.40 -2.89 8.83
CA ASN A 60 8.67 -3.72 9.79
C ASN A 60 7.33 -4.31 9.30
N VAL A 61 7.06 -4.33 8.00
CA VAL A 61 5.88 -5.02 7.45
C VAL A 61 6.18 -6.52 7.44
N LYS A 62 5.26 -7.32 8.00
CA LYS A 62 5.38 -8.77 8.01
C LYS A 62 4.38 -9.43 7.09
N GLU A 63 3.11 -9.04 7.15
CA GLU A 63 2.06 -9.66 6.34
C GLU A 63 1.29 -8.57 5.61
N LEU A 64 1.29 -8.64 4.27
CA LEU A 64 0.69 -7.67 3.39
C LEU A 64 -0.42 -8.33 2.57
N ARG A 65 -1.58 -7.67 2.50
CA ARG A 65 -2.70 -8.08 1.66
C ARG A 65 -3.05 -6.96 0.69
N ILE A 66 -3.26 -7.32 -0.57
CA ILE A 66 -3.77 -6.44 -1.61
C ILE A 66 -5.20 -6.84 -1.92
N GLU A 67 -6.08 -5.86 -1.83
CA GLU A 67 -7.47 -5.98 -2.23
C GLU A 67 -7.77 -4.89 -3.26
N ALA A 68 -8.64 -5.15 -4.22
CA ALA A 68 -8.90 -4.20 -5.30
C ALA A 68 -10.37 -4.20 -5.73
N THR A 69 -10.78 -3.12 -6.39
CA THR A 69 -12.10 -3.00 -7.00
C THR A 69 -12.04 -2.15 -8.27
N ALA A 70 -12.87 -2.50 -9.25
CA ALA A 70 -13.07 -1.75 -10.48
C ALA A 70 -14.30 -0.81 -10.42
N GLU A 71 -15.01 -0.78 -9.29
CA GLU A 71 -16.16 0.09 -9.09
C GLU A 71 -15.77 1.57 -9.11
N SER A 72 -16.75 2.46 -9.33
CA SER A 72 -16.53 3.91 -9.32
C SER A 72 -16.28 4.49 -7.92
N GLU A 73 -16.63 3.73 -6.88
CA GLU A 73 -16.42 4.10 -5.49
C GLU A 73 -15.49 3.06 -4.84
N PRO A 74 -14.65 3.45 -3.86
CA PRO A 74 -13.73 2.53 -3.16
C PRO A 74 -14.50 1.66 -2.15
N LYS A 75 -15.32 0.74 -2.66
CA LYS A 75 -16.14 -0.21 -1.91
C LYS A 75 -16.09 -1.59 -2.55
N ALA A 76 -16.60 -2.59 -1.82
CA ALA A 76 -16.67 -3.98 -2.28
C ALA A 76 -15.31 -4.53 -2.78
N PHE A 77 -14.24 -4.27 -2.03
CA PHE A 77 -12.91 -4.79 -2.35
C PHE A 77 -12.89 -6.32 -2.35
N GLU A 78 -12.27 -6.89 -3.37
CA GLU A 78 -11.98 -8.32 -3.48
C GLU A 78 -10.52 -8.57 -3.12
N GLU A 79 -10.26 -9.65 -2.37
CA GLU A 79 -8.90 -10.06 -2.04
C GLU A 79 -8.19 -10.60 -3.30
N ILE A 80 -7.09 -9.96 -3.67
CA ILE A 80 -6.32 -10.32 -4.86
C ILE A 80 -5.16 -11.24 -4.49
N THR A 81 -4.38 -10.83 -3.49
CA THR A 81 -3.23 -11.61 -3.03
C THR A 81 -2.83 -11.22 -1.61
N GLN A 82 -2.12 -12.13 -0.95
CA GLN A 82 -1.56 -11.96 0.37
C GLN A 82 -0.17 -12.61 0.42
N GLN A 83 0.81 -11.92 1.02
CA GLN A 83 2.17 -12.45 1.13
C GLN A 83 2.84 -12.05 2.45
N GLU A 84 3.73 -12.92 2.93
CA GLU A 84 4.62 -12.64 4.05
C GLU A 84 5.94 -12.02 3.54
N ILE A 85 6.43 -11.01 4.25
CA ILE A 85 7.63 -10.25 3.92
C ILE A 85 8.66 -10.53 5.02
N PRO A 86 9.89 -10.98 4.68
CA PRO A 86 10.93 -11.24 5.67
C PRO A 86 11.38 -9.96 6.36
N ALA A 87 11.82 -10.06 7.61
CA ALA A 87 12.35 -8.92 8.36
C ALA A 87 13.58 -8.30 7.67
N GLY A 88 13.73 -6.99 7.78
CA GLY A 88 14.87 -6.25 7.22
C GLY A 88 14.78 -4.75 7.52
N ASN A 89 15.89 -4.04 7.37
CA ASN A 89 15.96 -2.60 7.67
C ASN A 89 15.10 -1.77 6.71
N LEU A 90 15.24 -1.98 5.40
CA LEU A 90 14.38 -1.40 4.36
C LEU A 90 13.96 -2.55 3.45
N GLN A 91 12.68 -2.86 3.46
CA GLN A 91 12.08 -3.97 2.72
C GLN A 91 11.62 -3.45 1.37
N LYS A 92 12.28 -3.88 0.28
CA LYS A 92 11.75 -3.74 -1.07
C LYS A 92 10.91 -4.97 -1.39
N THR A 93 9.64 -4.74 -1.69
CA THR A 93 8.67 -5.81 -1.94
C THR A 93 7.98 -5.60 -3.27
N THR A 94 8.04 -6.59 -4.15
CA THR A 94 7.26 -6.61 -5.40
C THR A 94 6.10 -7.58 -5.22
N VAL A 95 4.87 -7.12 -5.50
CA VAL A 95 3.66 -7.96 -5.49
C VAL A 95 3.22 -8.15 -6.94
N SER A 96 3.47 -9.34 -7.49
CA SER A 96 3.32 -9.60 -8.93
C SER A 96 1.99 -10.24 -9.33
N ASP A 97 1.20 -10.74 -8.38
CA ASP A 97 0.00 -11.55 -8.64
C ASP A 97 -1.28 -10.72 -8.66
N ILE A 98 -1.24 -9.47 -9.12
CA ILE A 98 -2.42 -8.59 -9.15
C ILE A 98 -3.22 -8.76 -10.45
N ASN A 99 -2.52 -8.70 -11.58
CA ASN A 99 -3.00 -8.88 -12.96
C ASN A 99 -4.52 -8.76 -13.19
N GLY A 100 -5.04 -7.53 -13.16
CA GLY A 100 -6.46 -7.23 -13.38
C GLY A 100 -6.75 -5.74 -13.61
N ASP A 101 -7.96 -5.42 -14.03
CA ASP A 101 -8.41 -4.04 -14.29
C ASP A 101 -9.07 -3.46 -13.03
N PHE A 102 -8.43 -2.46 -12.42
CA PHE A 102 -8.89 -1.88 -11.15
C PHE A 102 -8.80 -0.36 -11.15
N CYS A 103 -9.62 0.27 -10.31
CA CYS A 103 -9.63 1.72 -10.06
C CYS A 103 -9.12 2.05 -8.66
N HIS A 104 -9.44 1.19 -7.68
CA HIS A 104 -9.05 1.38 -6.28
C HIS A 104 -8.31 0.16 -5.77
N LEU A 105 -7.26 0.38 -4.97
CA LEU A 105 -6.53 -0.67 -4.27
C LEU A 105 -6.48 -0.34 -2.79
N ARG A 106 -6.70 -1.36 -1.97
CA ARG A 106 -6.48 -1.33 -0.52
C ARG A 106 -5.25 -2.18 -0.20
N ILE A 107 -4.24 -1.52 0.36
CA ILE A 107 -3.00 -2.15 0.81
C ILE A 107 -3.09 -2.27 2.33
N SER A 108 -3.23 -3.51 2.82
CA SER A 108 -3.46 -3.82 4.22
C SER A 108 -2.23 -4.50 4.82
N ILE A 109 -1.63 -3.88 5.84
CA ILE A 109 -0.61 -4.47 6.72
C ILE A 109 -1.36 -5.25 7.81
N LEU A 110 -1.42 -6.56 7.68
CA LEU A 110 -2.13 -7.45 8.61
C LEU A 110 -1.33 -7.73 9.87
N SER A 111 0.01 -7.73 9.75
CA SER A 111 0.93 -7.84 10.87
C SER A 111 2.28 -7.21 10.53
N GLY A 112 3.04 -6.85 11.57
CA GLY A 112 4.41 -6.34 11.44
C GLY A 112 5.40 -7.14 12.27
N HIS A 113 6.68 -6.95 11.97
CA HIS A 113 7.81 -7.50 12.76
C HIS A 113 7.98 -6.77 14.09
N GLU A 114 7.43 -5.56 14.19
CA GLU A 114 7.43 -4.71 15.39
C GLU A 114 6.04 -4.09 15.58
N HIS A 115 5.86 -3.33 16.67
CA HIS A 115 4.59 -2.67 16.98
C HIS A 115 4.13 -1.67 15.92
N PHE A 116 5.07 -1.06 15.18
CA PHE A 116 4.81 -0.07 14.14
C PHE A 116 5.49 -0.46 12.84
N ALA A 117 4.84 -0.12 11.73
CA ALA A 117 5.35 -0.29 10.37
C ALA A 117 5.29 1.05 9.63
N SER A 118 6.09 1.19 8.57
CA SER A 118 6.10 2.38 7.74
C SER A 118 6.15 2.04 6.26
N ILE A 119 5.56 2.90 5.44
CA ILE A 119 5.63 2.87 3.99
C ILE A 119 6.33 4.14 3.53
N HIS A 120 7.42 3.94 2.80
CA HIS A 120 8.33 4.98 2.33
C HIS A 120 8.08 5.34 0.86
N ASP A 121 7.62 4.36 0.08
CA ASP A 121 7.30 4.55 -1.33
C ASP A 121 6.38 3.44 -1.83
N LEU A 122 5.46 3.77 -2.73
CA LEU A 122 4.57 2.84 -3.41
C LEU A 122 4.52 3.19 -4.90
N THR A 123 4.83 2.22 -5.75
CA THR A 123 4.71 2.36 -7.21
C THR A 123 3.79 1.26 -7.76
N ILE A 124 2.87 1.64 -8.66
CA ILE A 124 1.89 0.73 -9.27
C ILE A 124 2.15 0.64 -10.78
N PHE A 125 2.12 -0.56 -11.35
CA PHE A 125 2.52 -0.84 -12.74
C PHE A 125 1.47 -1.58 -13.57
#